data_AF-Q5BSR3-F1
#
_entry.id   AF-Q5BSR3-F1
#
_cell.length_a   1.000
_cell.length_b   1.000
_cell.length_c   1.000
_cell.angle_alpha   90.00
_cell.angle_beta   90.00
_cell.angle_gamma   90.00
#
_symmetry.space_group_name_H-M   'P 1'
#
loop_
_entity.id
_entity.type
_entity.pdbx_description
1 polymer ?
#
loop_
_entity_poly.entity_id
_entity_poly.type
_entity_poly.pdbx_seq_one_letter_code
_entity_poly.pdbx_strand_id
1 'polypeptide(L)' 'MLEEARNHFKCNELQGIELIDSHFSHRIMGNELMTPWKSAIQHVSRITLAYFKDTGMYDVNYSMANRFTYG' A
#
# COMPACT_ATOMS: atom_id res chain seq x y z
N MET A 1 7.35 3.84 -3.19
CA MET A 1 6.14 2.98 -3.33
C MET A 1 6.42 1.71 -4.11
N LEU A 2 6.90 1.80 -5.36
CA LEU A 2 7.04 0.62 -6.24
C LEU A 2 7.92 -0.49 -5.67
N GLU A 3 9.03 -0.15 -5.01
CA GLU A 3 9.92 -1.12 -4.36
C GLU A 3 9.20 -1.95 -3.27
N GLU A 4 8.46 -1.29 -2.38
CA GLU A 4 7.70 -1.96 -1.33
C GLU A 4 6.56 -2.82 -1.92
N ALA A 5 5.95 -2.40 -3.03
CA ALA A 5 4.98 -3.20 -3.75
C ALA A 5 5.61 -4.47 -4.35
N ARG A 6 6.78 -4.35 -5.00
CA ARG A 6 7.53 -5.50 -5.55
C ARG A 6 7.91 -6.49 -4.46
N ASN A 7 8.37 -6.00 -3.31
CA ASN A 7 8.73 -6.81 -2.16
C ASN A 7 7.52 -7.55 -1.57
N HIS A 8 6.38 -6.87 -1.46
CA HIS A 8 5.13 -7.43 -0.93
C HIS A 8 4.58 -8.54 -1.83
N PHE A 9 4.41 -8.27 -3.13
CA PHE A 9 3.86 -9.22 -4.11
C PHE A 9 4.89 -10.21 -4.65
N LYS A 10 6.17 -10.09 -4.24
CA LYS A 10 7.30 -10.90 -4.72
C LYS A 10 7.40 -10.94 -6.26
N CYS A 11 7.14 -9.81 -6.90
CA CYS A 11 7.11 -9.68 -8.36
C CYS A 11 7.98 -8.50 -8.80
N ASN A 12 9.20 -8.78 -9.26
CA ASN A 12 10.16 -7.74 -9.66
C ASN A 12 9.74 -6.97 -10.93
N GLU A 13 8.91 -7.60 -11.77
CA GLU A 13 8.41 -7.01 -13.01
C GLU A 13 7.21 -6.08 -12.79
N LEU A 14 6.67 -6.01 -11.56
CA LEU A 14 5.56 -5.14 -11.22
C LEU A 14 5.91 -3.68 -11.55
N GLN A 15 4.98 -2.98 -12.22
CA GLN A 15 5.16 -1.59 -12.67
C GLN A 15 4.36 -0.58 -11.82
N GLY A 16 3.42 -1.05 -11.00
CA GLY A 16 2.59 -0.19 -10.17
C GLY A 16 1.50 -0.97 -9.44
N ILE A 17 0.65 -0.23 -8.72
CA ILE A 17 -0.56 -0.74 -8.10
C ILE A 17 -1.76 -0.11 -8.78
N GLU A 18 -2.75 -0.94 -9.10
CA GLU A 18 -4.00 -0.49 -9.70
C GLU A 18 -4.75 0.48 -8.77
N LEU A 19 -5.22 1.59 -9.33
CA LEU A 19 -6.08 2.55 -8.66
C LEU A 19 -7.52 2.42 -9.14
N ILE A 20 -8.46 2.70 -8.25
CA ILE A 20 -9.86 2.96 -8.55
C ILE A 20 -10.13 4.39 -8.10
N ASP A 21 -10.26 5.30 -9.06
CA ASP A 21 -10.26 6.75 -8.85
C ASP A 21 -9.05 7.21 -8.02
N SER A 22 -9.29 7.72 -6.81
CA SER A 22 -8.25 8.20 -5.88
C SER A 22 -7.80 7.16 -4.84
N HIS A 23 -8.29 5.93 -4.93
CA HIS A 23 -8.02 4.87 -3.95
C HIS A 23 -7.27 3.70 -4.58
N PHE A 24 -6.57 2.93 -3.76
CA PHE A 24 -6.03 1.65 -4.18
C PHE A 24 -7.16 0.67 -4.51
N SER A 25 -6.97 -0.14 -5.55
CA SER A 25 -7.90 -1.21 -5.93
C SER A 25 -8.11 -2.15 -4.74
N HIS A 26 -9.35 -2.22 -4.24
CA HIS A 26 -9.72 -3.13 -3.16
C HIS A 26 -9.44 -4.60 -3.53
N ARG A 27 -9.55 -4.96 -4.82
CA ARG A 27 -9.21 -6.30 -5.31
C ARG A 27 -7.74 -6.66 -5.05
N ILE A 28 -6.85 -5.68 -5.19
CA ILE A 28 -5.40 -5.89 -5.06
C ILE A 28 -4.93 -5.69 -3.62
N MET A 29 -5.54 -4.74 -2.91
CA MET A 29 -5.05 -4.27 -1.61
C MET A 29 -5.97 -4.61 -0.43
N GLY A 30 -7.12 -5.25 -0.66
CA GLY A 30 -7.98 -5.77 0.41
C GLY A 30 -8.35 -4.73 1.46
N ASN A 31 -8.02 -4.99 2.73
CA ASN A 31 -8.32 -4.10 3.85
C ASN A 31 -7.21 -3.07 4.15
N GLU A 32 -6.44 -2.66 3.16
CA GLU A 32 -5.46 -1.58 3.30
C GLU A 32 -6.16 -0.22 3.44
N LEU A 33 -5.56 0.69 4.23
CA LEU A 33 -6.08 2.01 4.57
C LEU A 33 -6.56 2.83 3.35
N MET A 34 -5.83 2.77 2.24
CA MET A 34 -6.06 3.58 1.04
C MET A 34 -7.04 2.95 0.06
N THR A 35 -7.69 1.83 0.41
CA THR A 35 -8.76 1.24 -0.40
C THR A 35 -10.10 1.94 -0.14
N PRO A 36 -11.06 1.92 -1.08
CA PRO A 36 -12.36 2.57 -0.89
C PRO A 36 -13.28 1.81 0.09
N TRP A 37 -12.89 0.61 0.53
CA TRP A 37 -13.70 -0.27 1.37
C TRP A 37 -13.35 -0.11 2.85
N LYS A 38 -14.35 0.24 3.66
CA LYS A 38 -14.19 0.37 5.11
C LYS A 38 -14.45 -0.96 5.80
N SER A 39 -13.38 -1.58 6.29
CA SER A 39 -13.43 -2.73 7.19
C SER A 39 -13.30 -2.28 8.65
N ALA A 40 -13.79 -3.08 9.60
CA ALA A 40 -13.51 -2.87 11.02
C ALA A 40 -12.01 -2.96 11.35
N ILE A 41 -11.24 -3.64 10.50
CA ILE A 41 -9.79 -3.76 10.61
C ILE A 41 -9.18 -3.21 9.33
N GLN A 42 -8.45 -2.11 9.44
CA GLN A 42 -7.65 -1.52 8.36
C GLN A 42 -6.16 -1.63 8.68
N HIS A 43 -5.35 -1.79 7.65
CA HIS A 43 -3.89 -1.84 7.78
C HIS A 43 -3.24 -0.67 7.06
N VAL A 44 -2.32 0.02 7.76
CA VAL A 44 -1.34 0.91 7.17
C VAL A 44 -0.16 0.06 6.72
N SER A 45 -0.12 -0.25 5.43
CA SER A 45 0.94 -1.08 4.84
C SER A 45 2.22 -0.28 4.62
N ARG A 46 3.34 -1.00 4.44
CA ARG A 46 4.59 -0.38 3.95
C ARG A 46 4.40 0.29 2.58
N ILE A 47 3.48 -0.21 1.76
CA ILE A 47 3.14 0.35 0.45
C ILE A 47 2.54 1.75 0.60
N THR A 48 1.57 1.96 1.49
CA THR A 48 0.96 3.28 1.74
C THR A 48 1.95 4.27 2.36
N LEU A 49 2.79 3.83 3.31
CA LEU A 49 3.86 4.68 3.81
C LEU A 49 4.85 5.07 2.70
N ALA A 50 5.18 4.13 1.82
CA ALA A 50 6.05 4.42 0.69
C ALA A 50 5.37 5.32 -0.36
N TYR A 51 4.05 5.26 -0.52
CA TYR A 51 3.32 6.24 -1.31
C TYR A 51 3.46 7.65 -0.71
N PHE A 52 3.23 7.81 0.60
CA PHE A 52 3.42 9.10 1.26
C PHE A 52 4.86 9.62 1.18
N LYS A 53 5.86 8.74 1.33
CA LYS A 53 7.26 9.11 1.14
C LYS A 53 7.54 9.61 -0.28
N ASP A 54 7.04 8.90 -1.29
CA ASP A 54 7.26 9.24 -2.71
C ASP A 54 6.65 10.59 -3.11
N THR A 55 5.59 11.06 -2.42
CA THR A 55 5.03 12.40 -2.65
C THR A 55 5.99 13.53 -2.26
N GLY A 56 7.03 13.23 -1.47
CA GLY A 56 7.97 14.23 -0.94
C GLY A 56 7.41 15.08 0.21
N MET A 57 6.17 14.83 0.64
CA MET A 57 5.51 15.59 1.70
C MET A 57 5.77 15.05 3.12
N TYR A 58 6.21 13.80 3.24
CA TYR A 58 6.32 13.11 4.51
C TYR A 58 7.64 12.36 4.64
N ASP A 59 8.26 12.42 5.83
CA ASP A 59 9.24 11.44 6.26
C ASP A 59 8.52 10.33 7.03
N VAL A 60 8.73 9.08 6.63
CA VAL A 60 7.91 7.95 7.09
C VAL A 60 8.74 6.96 7.89
N ASN A 61 8.17 6.50 9.01
CA ASN A 61 8.77 5.45 9.82
C ASN A 61 8.18 4.08 9.44
N TYR A 62 8.91 3.33 8.62
CA TYR A 62 8.48 1.99 8.18
C TYR A 62 8.38 0.94 9.29
N SER A 63 9.00 1.14 10.46
CA SER A 63 8.87 0.19 11.58
C SER A 63 7.48 0.21 12.21
N MET A 64 6.70 1.27 11.96
CA MET A 64 5.31 1.42 12.41
C MET A 64 4.30 0.80 11.45
N ALA A 65 4.73 0.28 10.30
CA ALA A 65 3.83 -0.36 9.35
C ALA A 65 3.17 -1.59 9.98
N ASN A 66 1.88 -1.78 9.71
CA ASN A 66 1.22 -3.01 10.09
C ASN A 66 1.78 -4.19 9.29
N ARG A 67 1.73 -5.39 9.89
CA ARG A 67 1.95 -6.63 9.16
C ARG A 67 0.78 -6.84 8.19
N PHE A 68 0.99 -6.44 6.94
CA PHE A 68 0.02 -6.54 5.86
C PHE A 68 0.37 -7.77 4.99
N THR A 69 -0.60 -8.66 4.78
CA THR A 69 -0.39 -9.97 4.11
C THR A 69 -1.39 -10.25 3.00
N TYR A 70 -2.31 -9.32 2.72
CA TYR A 70 -3.27 -9.47 1.62
C TYR A 70 -2.55 -9.23 0.29
N GLY A 71 -2.76 -10.10 -0.70
CA GLY A 71 -2.07 -10.04 -1.99
C GLY A 71 -1.16 -11.23 -2.24
#